data_AF-A0A972YJS6-F1
#
_entry.id   AF-A0A972YJS6-F1
#
_cell.length_a   1.000
_cell.length_b   1.000
_cell.length_c   1.000
_cell.angle_alpha   90.00
_cell.angle_beta   90.00
_cell.angle_gamma   90.00
#
_symmetry.space_group_name_H-M   'P 1'
#
loop_
_entity.id
_entity.type
_entity.pdbx_description
1 polymer ?
#
loop_
_entity_poly.entity_id
_entity_poly.type
_entity_poly.pdbx_seq_one_letter_code
_entity_poly.pdbx_strand_id
1 'polypeptide(L)'
;KKVIFVNSLFTTNINDIPTAESDAILAFLYQHITTDEFTCRFSWQPNSIAIWDNRSTQHKPVNDYHPAHRRLERISIDGHQPF
;
A
#
# COMPACT_ATOMS: atom_id res chain seq x y z
N LYS A 1 16.33 7.13 -1.92
CA LYS A 1 16.20 6.71 -0.50
C LYS A 1 15.80 5.24 -0.47
N LYS A 2 16.11 4.50 0.60
CA LYS A 2 15.70 3.09 0.75
C LYS A 2 14.24 3.02 1.23
N VAL A 3 13.50 2.02 0.77
CA VAL A 3 12.08 1.80 1.11
C VAL A 3 11.85 0.31 1.40
N ILE A 4 10.81 0.00 2.17
CA ILE A 4 10.32 -1.38 2.32
C ILE A 4 9.33 -1.64 1.18
N PHE A 5 9.69 -2.50 0.23
CA PHE A 5 8.91 -2.75 -0.98
C PHE A 5 8.29 -4.16 -0.94
N VAL A 6 7.28 -4.34 -0.09
CA VAL A 6 6.48 -5.57 0.02
C VAL A 6 5.00 -5.20 0.05
N ASN A 7 4.10 -6.07 -0.42
CA ASN A 7 2.68 -5.81 -0.36
C ASN A 7 1.91 -7.11 -0.12
N SER A 8 1.02 -7.14 0.89
CA SER A 8 0.31 -8.35 1.30
C SER A 8 -0.66 -8.91 0.25
N LEU A 9 -1.05 -8.12 -0.77
CA LEU A 9 -1.90 -8.58 -1.86
C LEU A 9 -1.11 -9.19 -3.03
N PHE A 10 0.18 -8.88 -3.17
CA PHE A 10 0.96 -9.23 -4.36
C PHE A 10 2.26 -9.98 -4.07
N THR A 11 2.91 -9.73 -2.93
CA THR A 11 4.14 -10.39 -2.55
C THR A 11 3.84 -11.81 -2.08
N THR A 12 4.45 -12.80 -2.73
CA THR A 12 4.19 -14.22 -2.49
C THR A 12 5.17 -14.86 -1.52
N ASN A 13 6.47 -14.59 -1.68
CA ASN A 13 7.53 -15.18 -0.88
C ASN A 13 8.81 -14.33 -0.98
N ILE A 14 9.74 -14.59 -0.08
CA ILE A 14 11.13 -14.16 -0.19
C ILE A 14 11.90 -15.28 -0.89
N ASN A 15 12.75 -14.92 -1.84
CA ASN A 15 13.55 -15.89 -2.59
C ASN A 15 14.66 -16.46 -1.71
N ASP A 16 15.09 -17.68 -2.07
CA ASP A 16 16.28 -18.33 -1.51
C ASP A 16 16.24 -18.62 0.00
N ILE A 17 15.03 -18.63 0.60
CA ILE A 17 14.81 -19.05 1.99
C ILE A 17 13.62 -20.01 2.12
N PRO A 18 13.55 -20.83 3.18
CA PRO A 18 12.41 -21.70 3.44
C PRO A 18 11.09 -20.94 3.56
N THR A 19 9.99 -21.53 3.09
CA THR A 19 8.65 -20.92 3.14
C THR A 19 8.26 -20.45 4.52
N ALA A 20 8.48 -21.26 5.57
CA ALA A 20 8.14 -20.89 6.93
C ALA A 20 8.90 -19.64 7.43
N GLU A 21 10.15 -19.45 7.01
CA GLU A 21 10.94 -18.26 7.33
C GLU A 21 10.45 -17.04 6.53
N SER A 22 10.19 -17.23 5.23
CA SER A 22 9.59 -16.21 4.38
C SER A 22 8.27 -15.70 4.95
N ASP A 23 7.38 -16.60 5.34
CA ASP A 23 6.06 -16.25 5.88
C ASP A 23 6.19 -15.46 7.19
N ALA A 24 7.09 -15.88 8.09
CA ALA A 24 7.33 -15.18 9.34
C ALA A 24 7.87 -13.76 9.12
N ILE A 25 8.83 -13.59 8.21
CA ILE A 25 9.40 -12.29 7.87
C ILE A 25 8.36 -11.40 7.19
N LEU A 26 7.61 -11.92 6.22
CA LEU A 26 6.58 -11.15 5.53
C LEU A 26 5.47 -10.73 6.49
N ALA A 27 5.03 -11.61 7.40
CA ALA A 27 4.05 -11.26 8.43
C ALA A 27 4.53 -10.10 9.31
N PHE A 28 5.79 -10.15 9.76
CA PHE A 28 6.40 -9.04 10.50
C PHE A 28 6.43 -7.74 9.68
N LEU A 29 6.89 -7.81 8.42
CA LEU A 29 6.98 -6.64 7.56
C LEU A 29 5.61 -6.02 7.30
N TYR A 30 4.59 -6.83 7.00
CA TYR A 30 3.23 -6.36 6.77
C TYR A 30 2.67 -5.65 8.00
N GLN A 31 2.86 -6.22 9.20
CA GLN A 31 2.45 -5.57 10.44
C GLN A 31 3.18 -4.25 10.64
N HIS A 32 4.50 -4.23 10.44
CA HIS A 32 5.34 -3.05 10.62
C HIS A 32 4.92 -1.90 9.70
N ILE A 33 4.77 -2.13 8.40
CA ILE A 33 4.43 -1.06 7.44
C ILE A 33 3.03 -0.48 7.63
N THR A 34 2.14 -1.18 8.34
CA THR A 34 0.78 -0.71 8.67
C THR A 34 0.67 -0.07 10.06
N THR A 35 1.79 0.12 10.76
CA THR A 35 1.84 0.81 12.06
C THR A 35 1.28 2.24 11.92
N ASP A 36 0.37 2.64 12.79
CA ASP A 36 -0.42 3.87 12.64
C ASP A 36 0.46 5.13 12.50
N GLU A 37 1.61 5.16 13.18
CA GLU A 37 2.61 6.24 13.12
C GLU A 37 3.21 6.47 11.72
N PHE A 38 3.13 5.47 10.82
CA PHE A 38 3.58 5.57 9.44
C PHE A 38 2.45 5.89 8.46
N THR A 39 1.24 6.08 8.96
CA THR A 39 0.05 6.31 8.14
C THR A 39 -0.45 7.74 8.24
N CYS A 40 -1.22 8.15 7.23
CA CYS A 40 -2.09 9.30 7.31
C CYS A 40 -3.46 8.94 6.73
N ARG A 41 -4.51 9.58 7.25
CA ARG A 41 -5.88 9.40 6.75
C ARG A 41 -6.35 10.65 6.03
N PHE A 42 -6.75 10.48 4.78
CA PHE A 42 -7.25 11.58 3.95
C PHE A 42 -8.78 11.53 3.84
N SER A 43 -9.44 12.61 4.26
CA SER A 43 -10.90 12.78 4.15
C SER A 43 -11.23 13.51 2.86
N TRP A 44 -11.90 12.81 1.94
CA TRP A 44 -12.27 13.36 0.64
C TRP A 44 -13.37 14.43 0.75
N GLN A 45 -13.23 15.49 -0.03
CA GLN A 45 -14.25 16.49 -0.31
C GLN A 45 -14.41 16.67 -1.83
N PRO A 46 -15.54 17.23 -2.31
CA PRO A 46 -15.66 17.59 -3.72
C PRO A 46 -14.45 18.41 -4.20
N ASN A 47 -13.94 18.08 -5.39
CA ASN A 47 -12.75 18.69 -6.01
C ASN A 47 -11.41 18.44 -5.27
N SER A 48 -11.38 17.55 -4.29
CA SER A 48 -10.10 17.09 -3.71
C SER A 48 -9.27 16.32 -4.73
N ILE A 49 -7.95 16.54 -4.70
CA ILE A 49 -6.97 15.78 -5.48
C ILE A 49 -5.95 15.21 -4.52
N ALA A 50 -5.69 13.91 -4.62
CA ALA A 50 -4.59 13.24 -3.94
C ALA A 50 -3.58 12.76 -4.96
N ILE A 51 -2.29 13.03 -4.70
CA ILE A 51 -1.17 12.52 -5.48
C ILE A 51 -0.29 11.73 -4.52
N TRP A 52 0.06 10.51 -4.88
CA TRP A 52 0.92 9.65 -4.08
C TRP A 52 1.96 8.95 -4.95
N ASP A 53 3.12 8.64 -4.37
CA ASP A 53 4.20 7.93 -5.05
C ASP A 53 4.06 6.41 -4.84
N ASN A 54 3.63 5.68 -5.88
CA ASN A 54 3.46 4.22 -5.82
C ASN A 54 4.77 3.46 -5.57
N ARG A 55 5.94 4.10 -5.65
CA ARG A 55 7.24 3.47 -5.40
C ARG A 55 7.58 3.39 -3.91
N SER A 56 6.98 4.26 -3.09
CA SER A 56 7.36 4.43 -1.69
C SER A 56 6.18 4.50 -0.73
N THR A 57 4.95 4.31 -1.22
CA THR A 57 3.73 4.39 -0.40
C THR A 57 2.80 3.23 -0.69
N GLN A 58 2.00 2.87 0.30
CA GLN A 58 0.86 1.99 0.15
C GLN A 58 -0.40 2.74 0.55
N HIS A 59 -1.53 2.34 -0.01
CA HIS A 59 -2.83 2.94 0.28
C HIS A 59 -3.89 1.86 0.41
N LYS A 60 -4.88 2.14 1.26
CA LYS A 60 -6.00 1.25 1.53
C LYS A 60 -7.31 2.01 1.35
N PRO A 61 -8.25 1.53 0.52
CA PRO A 61 -9.60 2.09 0.49
C PRO A 61 -10.32 1.77 1.81
N VAL A 62 -11.05 2.74 2.35
CA VAL A 62 -11.95 2.54 3.48
C VAL A 62 -13.38 2.46 2.94
N ASN A 63 -14.05 1.34 3.20
CA ASN A 63 -15.39 1.03 2.69
C ASN A 63 -16.48 1.32 3.74
N ASP A 64 -16.38 2.47 4.42
CA ASP A 64 -17.22 2.87 5.55
C ASP A 64 -18.39 3.79 5.17
N TYR A 65 -18.80 3.79 3.90
CA TYR A 65 -19.73 4.79 3.34
C TYR A 65 -21.07 4.21 2.85
N HIS A 66 -21.35 2.92 2.99
CA HIS A 66 -22.65 2.36 2.56
C HIS A 66 -23.82 3.00 3.35
N PRO A 67 -24.95 3.37 2.70
CA PRO A 67 -25.33 3.15 1.30
C PRO A 67 -24.98 4.30 0.34
N ALA A 68 -24.18 5.28 0.79
CA ALA A 68 -23.85 6.45 -0.02
C ALA A 68 -23.10 6.06 -1.31
N HIS A 69 -23.35 6.82 -2.37
CA HIS A 69 -22.62 6.66 -3.63
C HIS A 69 -21.28 7.40 -3.57
N ARG A 70 -20.21 6.77 -4.06
CA ARG A 70 -18.86 7.35 -4.13
C ARG A 70 -18.21 7.04 -5.48
N ARG A 71 -17.78 8.07 -6.20
CA ARG A 71 -17.08 7.98 -7.49
C ARG A 71 -15.80 8.82 -7.46
N LEU A 72 -14.72 8.27 -7.99
CA LEU A 72 -13.43 8.94 -8.18
C LEU A 72 -12.90 8.64 -9.58
N GLU A 73 -12.05 9.51 -10.08
CA GLU A 73 -11.30 9.31 -11.33
C GLU A 73 -9.81 9.26 -10.99
N ARG A 74 -9.07 8.37 -11.66
CA ARG A 74 -7.65 8.15 -11.40
C ARG A 74 -6.88 8.10 -12.70
N ILE A 75 -5.74 8.79 -12.72
CA ILE A 75 -4.71 8.67 -13.74
C ILE A 75 -3.48 8.04 -13.07
N SER A 76 -2.82 7.14 -13.80
CA SER A 76 -1.54 6.56 -13.39
C SER A 76 -0.45 7.03 -14.34
N ILE A 77 0.76 7.23 -13.81
CA ILE A 77 1.96 7.52 -14.60
C ILE A 77 2.81 6.26 -14.59
N ASP A 78 3.30 5.86 -15.76
CA ASP A 78 4.15 4.67 -15.91
C ASP A 78 5.44 4.80 -15.12
N GLY A 79 5.83 3.69 -14.50
CA GLY A 79 7.07 3.56 -13.75
C GLY A 79 8.17 2.88 -14.55
N HIS A 80 9.32 2.72 -13.90
CA HIS A 80 10.43 1.89 -14.36
C HIS A 80 10.62 0.69 -13.42
N GLN A 81 11.47 -0.24 -13.80
CA GLN A 81 11.82 -1.38 -12.94
C GLN A 81 12.39 -0.88 -11.59
N PRO A 82 11.89 -1.40 -10.45
CA PRO A 82 12.46 -1.11 -9.13
C PRO A 82 13.93 -1.55 -9.02
N PHE A 83 14.72 -0.86 -8.18
CA PHE A 83 16.15 -1.08 -7.98
C PHE A 83 16.51 -1.28 -6.49
#